data_AF-A0A532DPJ1-F1
#
_entry.id   AF-A0A532DPJ1-F1
#
_cell.length_a   1.000
_cell.length_b   1.000
_cell.length_c   1.000
_cell.angle_alpha   90.00
_cell.angle_beta   90.00
_cell.angle_gamma   90.00
#
_symmetry.space_group_name_H-M   'P 1'
#
loop_
_entity.id
_entity.type
_entity.pdbx_description
1 polymer ?
#
loop_
_entity_poly.entity_id
_entity_poly.type
_entity_poly.pdbx_seq_one_letter_code
_entity_poly.pdbx_strand_id
1 'polypeptide(L)' 'MKIGSGLVLTGIVVGCASAVDFFAEQFVLPTDGVRPAVYTVETKRGQSFTTHDGVTLLADIYRPVGLTTTPTILVDCND' A
#
# COMPACT_ATOMS: atom_id res chain seq x y z
N MET A 1 -9.76 30.03 -26.36
CA MET A 1 -10.08 28.89 -25.48
C MET A 1 -8.83 28.57 -24.66
N LYS A 2 -8.74 29.07 -23.42
CA LYS A 2 -7.60 28.82 -22.52
C LYS A 2 -7.90 27.52 -21.76
N ILE A 3 -7.37 26.41 -22.25
CA ILE A 3 -7.52 25.10 -21.61
C ILE A 3 -6.33 24.94 -20.66
N GLY A 4 -6.64 24.72 -19.38
CA GLY A 4 -5.79 25.03 -18.25
C GLY A 4 -4.48 24.23 -18.14
N SER A 5 -3.42 24.97 -17.85
CA SER A 5 -2.07 24.49 -17.53
C SER A 5 -1.98 23.62 -16.25
N GLY A 6 -3.08 23.43 -15.52
CA GLY A 6 -3.14 22.65 -14.28
C GLY A 6 -3.35 21.15 -14.46
N LEU A 7 -3.89 20.69 -15.60
CA LEU A 7 -4.17 19.26 -15.82
C LEU A 7 -2.91 18.44 -16.18
N VAL A 8 -1.89 19.10 -16.73
CA VAL A 8 -0.66 18.44 -17.21
C VAL A 8 0.27 18.07 -16.05
N LEU A 9 0.34 18.90 -15.00
CA LEU A 9 1.18 18.64 -13.83
C LEU A 9 0.71 17.41 -13.04
N THR A 10 -0.60 17.20 -12.92
CA THR A 10 -1.14 16.05 -12.16
C THR A 10 -0.84 14.73 -12.85
N GLY A 11 -0.85 14.68 -14.19
CA GLY A 11 -0.52 13.47 -14.95
C GLY A 11 0.95 13.05 -14.82
N ILE A 12 1.87 14.03 -14.76
CA ILE A 12 3.31 13.77 -14.62
C ILE A 12 3.62 13.20 -13.23
N VAL A 13 3.01 13.73 -12.17
CA VAL A 13 3.26 13.27 -10.79
C VAL A 13 2.70 11.87 -10.54
N VAL A 14 1.53 11.53 -11.09
CA VAL A 14 0.96 10.17 -10.98
C VAL A 14 1.80 9.14 -11.74
N GLY A 15 2.35 9.52 -12.90
CA GLY A 15 3.25 8.64 -13.68
C GLY A 15 4.59 8.37 -13.00
N CYS A 16 5.12 9.32 -12.22
CA CYS A 16 6.36 9.11 -11.47
C CYS A 16 6.18 8.09 -10.34
N ALA A 17 5.06 8.15 -9.60
CA ALA A 17 4.82 7.22 -8.50
C ALA A 17 4.68 5.76 -8.99
N SER A 18 3.90 5.54 -10.05
CA SER A 18 3.72 4.19 -10.62
C SER A 18 4.98 3.65 -11.31
N ALA A 19 5.77 4.52 -11.94
CA ALA A 19 7.06 4.11 -12.50
C ALA A 19 8.06 3.72 -11.41
N VAL A 20 8.16 4.50 -10.33
CA VAL A 20 9.05 4.20 -9.20
C VAL A 20 8.69 2.88 -8.54
N ASP A 21 7.40 2.60 -8.33
CA ASP A 21 6.95 1.31 -7.79
C ASP A 21 7.36 0.14 -8.71
N PHE A 22 7.16 0.27 -10.03
CA PHE A 22 7.55 -0.76 -11.00
C PHE A 22 9.05 -1.03 -11.02
N PHE A 23 9.88 0.03 -11.00
CA PHE A 23 11.34 -0.13 -10.96
C PHE A 23 11.83 -0.73 -9.64
N ALA A 24 11.20 -0.37 -8.51
CA ALA A 24 11.53 -0.94 -7.21
C ALA A 24 11.23 -2.44 -7.16
N GLU A 25 10.05 -2.86 -7.64
CA GLU A 25 9.67 -4.27 -7.72
C GLU A 25 10.58 -5.09 -8.64
N GLN A 26 10.97 -4.54 -9.79
CA GLN A 26 11.74 -5.29 -10.78
C GLN A 26 13.25 -5.36 -10.49
N PHE A 27 13.84 -4.34 -9.85
CA PHE A 27 15.30 -4.21 -9.76
C PHE A 27 15.86 -4.04 -8.36
N VAL A 28 15.05 -3.67 -7.37
CA VAL A 28 15.53 -3.33 -6.01
C VAL A 28 15.09 -4.37 -4.99
N LEU A 29 13.87 -4.89 -5.10
CA LEU A 29 13.36 -5.87 -4.16
C LEU A 29 13.77 -7.29 -4.59
N PRO A 30 14.41 -8.07 -3.70
CA PRO A 30 14.73 -9.47 -3.99
C PRO A 30 13.42 -10.25 -4.18
N THR A 31 13.19 -10.72 -5.39
CA THR A 31 12.02 -11.55 -5.74
C THR A 31 12.34 -13.04 -5.74
N ASP A 32 13.60 -13.41 -5.47
CA ASP A 32 14.02 -14.81 -5.37
C ASP A 32 13.28 -15.52 -4.23
N GLY A 33 12.51 -16.56 -4.58
CA GLY A 33 11.68 -17.31 -3.64
C GLY A 33 10.33 -16.65 -3.30
N VAL A 34 10.01 -15.49 -3.87
CA VAL A 34 8.70 -14.84 -3.70
C VAL A 34 7.70 -15.45 -4.68
N ARG A 35 6.61 -16.01 -4.15
CA ARG A 35 5.53 -16.57 -4.97
C ARG A 35 4.74 -15.44 -5.66
N PRO A 36 4.32 -15.61 -6.92
CA PRO A 36 3.42 -14.66 -7.57
C PRO A 36 2.16 -14.39 -6.76
N ALA A 37 1.74 -13.13 -6.71
CA ALA A 37 0.50 -12.73 -6.06
C ALA A 37 -0.70 -13.42 -6.75
N VAL A 38 -1.54 -14.07 -5.95
CA VAL A 38 -2.80 -14.70 -6.44
C VAL A 38 -3.99 -13.75 -6.30
N TYR A 39 -3.88 -12.78 -5.40
CA TYR A 39 -4.92 -11.80 -5.11
C TYR A 39 -4.35 -10.41 -5.19
N THR A 40 -5.15 -9.47 -5.70
CA THR A 40 -4.91 -8.04 -5.49
C THR A 40 -5.09 -7.73 -4.01
N VAL A 41 -4.22 -6.88 -3.45
CA VAL A 41 -4.25 -6.48 -2.04
C VAL A 41 -4.60 -4.99 -1.95
N GLU A 42 -5.62 -4.67 -1.18
CA GLU A 42 -5.91 -3.30 -0.73
C GLU A 42 -5.12 -3.01 0.54
N THR A 43 -4.49 -1.83 0.61
CA THR A 43 -3.75 -1.40 1.79
C THR A 43 -4.44 -0.20 2.43
N LYS A 44 -4.74 -0.27 3.73
CA LYS A 44 -5.19 0.86 4.54
C LYS A 44 -4.08 1.25 5.49
N ARG A 45 -3.46 2.41 5.25
CA ARG A 45 -2.31 2.86 6.02
C ARG A 45 -2.72 3.70 7.22
N GLY A 46 -1.98 3.59 8.33
CA GLY A 46 -2.15 4.42 9.52
C GLY A 46 -3.52 4.28 10.18
N GLN A 47 -4.12 3.10 10.13
CA GLN A 47 -5.39 2.84 10.79
C GLN A 47 -5.18 2.90 12.30
N SER A 48 -5.88 3.81 12.97
CA SER A 48 -5.80 3.94 14.42
C SER A 48 -6.72 2.97 15.14
N PHE A 49 -6.26 2.49 16.29
CA PHE A 49 -7.05 1.72 17.24
C PHE A 49 -6.61 2.06 18.67
N THR A 50 -7.59 2.10 19.57
CA THR A 50 -7.35 2.40 20.99
C THR A 50 -7.31 1.10 21.77
N THR A 51 -6.22 0.89 22.49
CA THR A 51 -6.04 -0.25 23.39
C THR A 51 -6.83 -0.04 24.68
N HIS A 52 -7.00 -1.11 25.46
CA HIS A 52 -7.79 -1.07 26.71
C HIS A 52 -7.23 -0.08 27.75
N ASP A 53 -5.92 0.18 27.75
CA ASP A 53 -5.22 1.15 28.59
C ASP A 53 -5.25 2.59 28.03
N GLY A 54 -5.94 2.82 26.91
CA GLY A 54 -6.15 4.15 26.32
C GLY A 54 -5.04 4.62 25.38
N VAL A 55 -4.04 3.79 25.10
CA VAL A 55 -2.99 4.09 24.12
C VAL A 55 -3.55 4.00 22.70
N THR A 56 -3.17 4.93 21.83
CA THR A 56 -3.52 4.87 20.40
C THR A 56 -2.37 4.24 19.63
N LEU A 57 -2.65 3.14 18.96
CA LEU A 57 -1.74 2.46 18.05
C LEU A 57 -2.14 2.74 16.61
N LEU A 58 -1.16 2.73 15.71
CA LEU A 58 -1.35 2.85 14.27
C LEU A 58 -0.88 1.56 13.61
N ALA A 59 -1.68 1.05 12.67
CA ALA A 59 -1.28 -0.10 11.86
C ALA A 59 -1.62 0.10 10.39
N ASP A 60 -0.84 -0.55 9.54
CA ASP A 60 -1.17 -0.74 8.14
C ASP A 60 -1.88 -2.08 7.97
N ILE A 61 -3.03 -2.07 7.30
CA ILE A 61 -3.86 -3.26 7.07
C ILE A 61 -3.79 -3.64 5.61
N TYR A 62 -3.31 -4.85 5.34
CA TYR A 62 -3.24 -5.44 4.01
C TYR A 62 -4.34 -6.49 3.85
N ARG A 63 -5.29 -6.27 2.94
CA ARG A 63 -6.46 -7.14 2.76
C ARG A 63 -6.60 -7.61 1.31
N PRO A 64 -6.72 -8.92 1.04
CA PRO A 64 -7.06 -9.41 -0.29
C PRO A 64 -8.43 -8.91 -0.78
N VAL A 65 -8.50 -8.47 -2.02
CA VAL A 65 -9.74 -8.01 -2.67
C VAL A 65 -10.59 -9.20 -3.10
N GLY A 66 -11.91 -9.08 -2.95
CA GLY A 66 -12.88 -10.10 -3.39
C GLY A 66 -13.18 -11.21 -2.37
N LEU A 67 -12.56 -11.16 -1.18
CA LEU A 67 -12.81 -12.11 -0.09
C LEU A 67 -13.59 -11.44 1.06
N THR A 68 -14.69 -12.07 1.48
CA THR A 68 -15.50 -11.58 2.60
C THR A 68 -14.76 -11.72 3.93
N THR A 69 -14.14 -12.89 4.16
CA THR A 69 -13.42 -13.22 5.40
C THR A 69 -12.15 -13.99 5.08
N THR A 70 -11.09 -13.70 5.84
CA THR A 70 -9.78 -14.37 5.73
C THR A 70 -9.13 -14.44 7.12
N PRO A 71 -8.26 -15.43 7.37
CA PRO A 71 -7.37 -15.38 8.53
C PRO A 71 -6.53 -14.10 8.50
N THR A 72 -6.28 -13.53 9.69
CA THR A 72 -5.47 -12.33 9.85
C THR A 72 -4.15 -12.71 10.53
N ILE A 73 -3.04 -12.25 9.96
CA ILE A 73 -1.73 -12.31 10.61
C ILE A 73 -1.46 -10.93 11.19
N LEU A 74 -1.19 -10.89 12.50
CA LEU A 74 -0.71 -9.69 13.16
C LEU A 74 0.82 -9.74 13.19
N VAL A 75 1.45 -8.66 12.72
CA VAL A 75 2.89 -8.46 12.83
C VAL A 75 3.09 -7.24 13.71
N ASP A 76 3.78 -7.43 14.83
CA ASP A 76 4.14 -6.38 15.76
C ASP A 76 5.66 -6.19 15.70
N CYS A 77 6.09 -5.00 15.30
CA CYS A 77 7.50 -4.63 15.30
C CYS A 77 7.81 -4.03 16.66
N ASN A 78 8.13 -4.88 17.62
CA ASN A 78 8.64 -4.45 18.91
C ASN A 78 10.16 -4.22 18.77
N ASP A 79 10.62 -2.99 19.03
CA ASP A 79 12.05 -2.63 19.03
C ASP A 79 12.81 -3.31 20.18
#